data_AF-I3SH01-F1
#
_entry.id   AF-I3SH01-F1
#
_cell.length_a   1.000
_cell.length_b   1.000
_cell.length_c   1.000
_cell.angle_alpha   90.00
_cell.angle_beta   90.00
_cell.angle_gamma   90.00
#
_symmetry.space_group_name_H-M   'P 1'
#
loop_
_entity.id
_entity.type
_entity.pdbx_description
1 polymer ?
#
loop_
_entity_poly.entity_id
_entity_poly.type
_entity_poly.pdbx_seq_one_letter_code
_entity_poly.pdbx_strand_id
1 'polypeptide(L)'
;MNNGWVTLENAPDGSFKKKIHGLGLWLLSRVKPSEIFLKSISKDVTGVEVVYPSSMNARLVRRRLRHIAMRGTIIHRKFFYGSVSLIPLSSAFSILPLPNVPFFWILFRSYSHWRALQGSEKLFQLVSDGSQSSNTYSGKKETEHEDSENESLGLDEPHWVLTPSKELENIVRQEDGNDGLSRGTIEEICKIYDLNTQDVVKYEKSTF
;
A
#
# COMPACT_ATOMS: atom_id res chain seq x y z
N MET A 1 -16.27 -8.25 -7.01
CA MET A 1 -15.39 -8.96 -7.96
C MET A 1 -15.95 -8.76 -9.37
N ASN A 2 -15.13 -8.49 -10.39
CA ASN A 2 -15.62 -8.10 -11.71
C ASN A 2 -16.06 -9.35 -12.51
N ASN A 3 -17.33 -9.48 -12.88
CA ASN A 3 -17.92 -10.69 -13.47
C ASN A 3 -17.22 -11.16 -14.76
N GLY A 4 -16.62 -10.22 -15.51
CA GLY A 4 -15.86 -10.55 -16.73
C GLY A 4 -14.57 -11.35 -16.47
N TRP A 5 -13.92 -11.16 -15.32
CA TRP A 5 -12.69 -11.88 -14.98
C TRP A 5 -12.97 -13.33 -14.58
N VAL A 6 -14.07 -13.56 -13.86
CA VAL A 6 -14.55 -14.90 -13.48
C VAL A 6 -14.96 -15.71 -14.72
N THR A 7 -15.54 -15.06 -15.73
CA THR A 7 -15.86 -15.69 -17.02
C THR A 7 -14.61 -16.09 -17.83
N LEU A 8 -13.50 -15.36 -17.67
CA LEU A 8 -12.21 -15.68 -18.30
C LEU A 8 -11.51 -16.84 -17.59
N GLU A 9 -11.65 -16.93 -16.27
CA GLU A 9 -11.14 -18.02 -15.44
C GLU A 9 -11.82 -19.36 -15.75
N ASN A 10 -13.15 -19.35 -15.89
CA ASN A 10 -13.96 -20.54 -16.16
C ASN A 10 -13.96 -20.99 -17.65
N ALA A 11 -13.12 -20.39 -18.50
CA ALA A 11 -13.07 -20.72 -19.93
C ALA A 11 -12.36 -22.07 -20.20
N PRO A 12 -12.78 -22.82 -21.24
CA PRO A 12 -12.25 -24.15 -21.52
C PRO A 12 -10.76 -24.17 -21.85
N ASP A 13 -10.11 -25.27 -21.48
CA ASP A 13 -8.68 -25.51 -21.60
C ASP A 13 -8.24 -25.51 -23.06
N GLY A 14 -7.43 -24.50 -23.43
CA GLY A 14 -6.96 -24.28 -24.81
C GLY A 14 -7.55 -23.03 -25.48
N SER A 15 -8.58 -22.41 -24.91
CA SER A 15 -9.15 -21.17 -25.45
C SER A 15 -8.19 -19.98 -25.32
N PHE A 16 -8.19 -19.07 -26.31
CA PHE A 16 -7.52 -17.78 -26.23
C PHE A 16 -7.90 -17.00 -24.96
N LYS A 17 -9.13 -17.18 -24.45
CA LYS A 17 -9.61 -16.60 -23.19
C LYS A 17 -8.79 -17.06 -21.97
N LYS A 18 -8.53 -18.36 -21.86
CA LYS A 18 -7.69 -18.92 -20.78
C LYS A 18 -6.23 -18.48 -20.90
N LYS A 19 -5.71 -18.35 -22.13
CA LYS A 19 -4.37 -17.79 -22.38
C LYS A 19 -4.27 -16.32 -21.97
N ILE A 20 -5.28 -15.50 -22.25
CA ILE A 20 -5.35 -14.09 -21.81
C ILE A 20 -5.42 -14.01 -20.29
N HIS A 21 -6.23 -14.86 -19.65
CA HIS A 21 -6.29 -14.94 -18.20
C HIS A 21 -4.93 -15.30 -17.58
N GLY A 22 -4.27 -16.33 -18.11
CA GLY A 22 -2.94 -16.75 -17.67
C GLY A 22 -1.87 -15.68 -17.88
N LEU A 23 -1.88 -14.98 -19.02
CA LEU A 23 -1.00 -13.84 -19.26
C LEU A 23 -1.28 -12.69 -18.29
N GLY A 24 -2.56 -12.40 -17.99
CA GLY A 24 -2.97 -11.41 -17.01
C GLY A 24 -2.46 -11.73 -15.60
N LEU A 25 -2.66 -12.97 -15.14
CA LEU A 25 -2.12 -13.47 -13.86
C LEU A 25 -0.60 -13.41 -13.82
N TRP A 26 0.08 -13.82 -14.90
CA TRP A 26 1.53 -13.75 -14.99
C TRP A 26 2.02 -12.31 -14.89
N LEU A 27 1.37 -11.38 -15.57
CA LEU A 27 1.67 -9.94 -15.50
C LEU A 27 1.41 -9.34 -14.11
N LEU A 28 0.27 -9.67 -13.50
CA LEU A 28 -0.09 -9.22 -12.15
C LEU A 28 0.86 -9.78 -11.09
N SER A 29 1.30 -11.04 -11.24
CA SER A 29 2.29 -11.64 -10.32
C SER A 29 3.63 -10.89 -10.31
N ARG A 30 3.94 -10.14 -11.37
CA ARG A 30 5.16 -9.35 -11.49
C ARG A 30 5.07 -7.95 -10.88
N VAL A 31 3.87 -7.51 -10.48
CA VAL A 31 3.67 -6.22 -9.80
C VAL A 31 4.35 -6.24 -8.44
N LYS A 32 5.07 -5.16 -8.09
CA LYS A 32 5.79 -5.10 -6.82
C LYS A 32 4.79 -5.06 -5.65
N PRO A 33 5.07 -5.77 -4.54
CA PRO A 33 4.18 -5.76 -3.38
C PRO A 33 4.00 -4.33 -2.80
N SER A 34 5.06 -3.50 -2.89
CA SER A 34 5.01 -2.07 -2.58
C SER A 34 3.93 -1.28 -3.32
N GLU A 35 3.64 -1.63 -4.57
CA GLU A 35 2.57 -0.98 -5.32
C GLU A 35 1.19 -1.37 -4.83
N ILE A 36 1.01 -2.64 -4.47
CA ILE A 36 -0.28 -3.17 -4.02
C ILE A 36 -0.67 -2.46 -2.72
N PHE A 37 0.27 -2.35 -1.79
CA PHE A 37 0.11 -1.59 -0.55
C PHE A 37 -0.17 -0.11 -0.79
N LEU A 38 0.63 0.57 -1.63
CA LEU A 38 0.42 2.00 -1.87
C LEU A 38 -0.88 2.27 -2.64
N LYS A 39 -1.34 1.32 -3.45
CA LYS A 39 -2.62 1.40 -4.17
C LYS A 39 -3.82 1.22 -3.24
N SER A 40 -3.71 0.43 -2.17
CA SER A 40 -4.80 0.25 -1.21
C SER A 40 -5.05 1.50 -0.37
N ILE A 41 -4.03 2.34 -0.17
CA ILE A 41 -4.17 3.65 0.48
C ILE A 41 -4.88 4.61 -0.48
N SER A 42 -6.18 4.88 -0.23
CA SER A 42 -6.94 5.86 -1.00
C SER A 42 -6.53 7.29 -0.66
N LYS A 43 -6.89 8.23 -1.54
CA LYS A 43 -6.72 9.67 -1.30
C LYS A 43 -7.56 10.17 -0.11
N ASP A 44 -8.64 9.46 0.18
CA ASP A 44 -9.67 9.87 1.14
C ASP A 44 -9.46 9.21 2.51
N VAL A 45 -8.33 8.52 2.70
CA VAL A 45 -7.99 7.92 3.99
C VAL A 45 -7.54 9.02 4.94
N THR A 46 -8.39 9.29 5.94
CA THR A 46 -8.16 10.29 6.99
C THR A 46 -7.12 9.82 8.00
N GLY A 47 -6.99 8.52 8.24
CA GLY A 47 -6.09 8.00 9.27
C GLY A 47 -5.49 6.65 8.90
N VAL A 48 -4.30 6.37 9.44
CA VAL A 48 -3.63 5.08 9.27
C VAL A 48 -3.21 4.60 10.64
N GLU A 49 -3.67 3.39 10.97
CA GLU A 49 -3.22 2.66 12.14
C GLU A 49 -2.05 1.74 11.76
N VAL A 50 -0.97 1.80 12.54
CA VAL A 50 0.15 0.88 12.39
C VAL A 50 0.32 0.09 13.67
N VAL A 51 0.09 -1.22 13.54
CA VAL A 51 0.34 -2.19 14.58
C VAL A 51 1.79 -2.68 14.49
N TYR A 52 2.50 -2.64 15.61
CA TYR A 52 3.89 -3.10 15.68
C TYR A 52 4.17 -3.85 16.99
N PRO A 53 5.17 -4.75 17.05
CA PRO A 53 5.53 -5.45 18.28
C PRO A 53 5.99 -4.47 19.35
N SER A 54 5.55 -4.62 20.59
CA SER A 54 5.86 -3.68 21.68
C SER A 54 7.37 -3.56 21.98
N SER A 55 8.17 -4.56 21.60
CA SER A 55 9.63 -4.55 21.71
C SER A 55 10.32 -3.56 20.75
N MET A 56 9.63 -3.10 19.69
CA MET A 56 10.19 -2.23 18.67
C MET A 56 9.93 -0.75 18.97
N ASN A 57 10.91 0.11 18.70
CA ASN A 57 10.74 1.55 18.92
C ASN A 57 9.85 2.18 17.84
N ALA A 58 8.78 2.86 18.26
CA ALA A 58 7.85 3.60 17.41
C ALA A 58 8.56 4.57 16.43
N ARG A 59 9.66 5.19 16.86
CA ARG A 59 10.45 6.12 16.03
C ARG A 59 11.11 5.42 14.84
N LEU A 60 11.56 4.16 15.02
CA LEU A 60 12.16 3.37 13.94
C LEU A 60 11.10 2.94 12.93
N VAL A 61 9.95 2.44 13.41
CA VAL A 61 8.80 2.08 12.57
C VAL A 61 8.40 3.27 11.70
N ARG A 62 8.24 4.45 12.33
CA ARG A 62 7.92 5.69 11.63
C ARG A 62 8.97 6.08 10.60
N ARG A 63 10.26 6.01 10.94
CA ARG A 63 11.35 6.32 10.01
C ARG A 63 11.34 5.38 8.80
N ARG A 64 11.12 4.08 9.04
CA ARG A 64 11.06 3.05 8.00
C ARG A 64 9.87 3.27 7.09
N LEU A 65 8.71 3.59 7.65
CA LEU A 65 7.50 3.86 6.88
C LEU A 65 7.62 5.12 6.04
N ARG A 66 8.16 6.21 6.60
CA ARG A 66 8.47 7.43 5.85
C ARG A 66 9.41 7.15 4.69
N HIS A 67 10.43 6.32 4.91
CA HIS A 67 11.35 5.90 3.86
C HIS A 67 10.66 5.09 2.76
N ILE A 68 9.75 4.17 3.12
CA ILE A 68 8.92 3.43 2.15
C ILE A 68 8.05 4.39 1.34
N ALA A 69 7.41 5.37 2.00
CA ALA A 69 6.60 6.38 1.34
C ALA A 69 7.44 7.24 0.36
N MET A 70 8.57 7.80 0.80
CA MET A 70 9.46 8.59 -0.06
C MET A 70 10.06 7.78 -1.22
N ARG A 71 10.46 6.53 -0.98
CA ARG A 71 10.96 5.66 -2.04
C ARG A 71 9.86 5.32 -3.03
N GLY A 72 8.64 5.10 -2.54
CA GLY A 72 7.44 4.89 -3.34
C GLY A 72 7.14 6.08 -4.25
N THR A 73 7.14 7.31 -3.73
CA THR A 73 6.84 8.50 -4.52
C THR A 73 7.83 8.69 -5.68
N ILE A 74 9.14 8.58 -5.42
CA ILE A 74 10.18 8.77 -6.46
C ILE A 74 10.07 7.70 -7.55
N ILE A 75 9.94 6.43 -7.16
CA ILE A 75 9.85 5.32 -8.09
C ILE A 75 8.58 5.43 -8.93
N HIS A 76 7.41 5.60 -8.29
CA HIS A 76 6.13 5.65 -9.01
C HIS A 76 5.99 6.88 -9.88
N ARG A 77 6.56 8.03 -9.48
CA ARG A 77 6.64 9.21 -10.33
C ARG A 77 7.43 8.94 -11.60
N LYS A 78 8.64 8.37 -11.50
CA LYS A 78 9.48 8.04 -12.67
C LYS A 78 8.78 7.06 -13.62
N PHE A 79 8.20 5.99 -13.07
CA PHE A 79 7.50 5.00 -13.90
C PHE A 79 6.19 5.52 -14.47
N PHE A 80 5.47 6.41 -13.77
CA PHE A 80 4.27 7.06 -14.29
C PHE A 80 4.62 7.90 -15.52
N TYR A 81 5.58 8.84 -15.42
CA TYR A 81 5.97 9.66 -16.56
C TYR A 81 6.54 8.83 -17.71
N GLY A 82 7.35 7.80 -17.41
CA GLY A 82 7.85 6.88 -18.42
C GLY A 82 6.75 6.08 -19.11
N SER A 83 5.70 5.68 -18.39
CA SER A 83 4.59 4.95 -19.01
C SER A 83 3.70 5.88 -19.83
N VAL A 84 3.45 7.11 -19.35
CA VAL A 84 2.67 8.14 -20.05
C VAL A 84 3.32 8.54 -21.38
N SER A 85 4.65 8.67 -21.43
CA SER A 85 5.35 8.95 -22.69
C SER A 85 5.26 7.81 -23.70
N LEU A 86 5.07 6.57 -23.25
CA LEU A 86 4.88 5.39 -24.10
C LEU A 86 3.44 5.22 -24.61
N ILE A 87 2.44 5.86 -23.98
CA ILE A 87 1.04 5.80 -24.40
C ILE A 87 0.86 6.20 -25.88
N PRO A 88 1.33 7.37 -26.37
CA PRO A 88 1.13 7.76 -27.77
C PRO A 88 1.79 6.78 -28.75
N LEU A 89 2.96 6.25 -28.40
CA LEU A 89 3.65 5.25 -29.21
C LEU A 89 2.81 3.96 -29.29
N SER A 90 2.36 3.45 -28.14
CA SER A 90 1.53 2.24 -28.09
C SER A 90 0.14 2.42 -28.72
N SER A 91 -0.41 3.63 -28.69
CA SER A 91 -1.67 3.97 -29.33
C SER A 91 -1.60 3.84 -30.85
N ALA A 92 -0.48 4.23 -31.46
CA ALA A 92 -0.28 4.07 -32.90
C ALA A 92 -0.29 2.59 -33.31
N PHE A 93 0.29 1.70 -32.50
CA PHE A 93 0.25 0.25 -32.73
C PHE A 93 -1.11 -0.38 -32.45
N SER A 94 -1.98 0.29 -31.70
CA SER A 94 -3.33 -0.20 -31.38
C SER A 94 -4.29 -0.22 -32.57
N ILE A 95 -3.90 0.41 -33.69
CA ILE A 95 -4.68 0.46 -34.94
C ILE A 95 -4.58 -0.86 -35.71
N LEU A 96 -3.59 -1.70 -35.40
CA LEU A 96 -3.43 -3.03 -36.01
C LEU A 96 -4.52 -4.00 -35.49
N PRO A 97 -4.98 -4.96 -36.32
CA PRO A 97 -6.03 -5.93 -35.95
C PRO A 97 -5.57 -6.99 -34.92
N LEU A 98 -4.40 -6.81 -34.32
CA LEU A 98 -3.85 -7.69 -33.28
C LEU A 98 -4.55 -7.43 -31.94
N PRO A 99 -4.58 -8.41 -31.03
CA PRO A 99 -5.08 -8.18 -29.68
C PRO A 99 -4.21 -7.12 -29.00
N ASN A 100 -4.79 -5.93 -28.75
CA ASN A 100 -4.15 -4.72 -28.20
C ASN A 100 -3.72 -4.84 -26.73
N VAL A 101 -3.33 -6.04 -26.29
CA VAL A 101 -2.74 -6.37 -24.98
C VAL A 101 -1.59 -5.42 -24.59
N PRO A 102 -0.62 -5.06 -25.46
CA PRO A 102 0.46 -4.16 -25.05
C PRO A 102 -0.04 -2.75 -24.71
N PHE A 103 -1.01 -2.23 -25.46
CA PHE A 103 -1.62 -0.93 -25.20
C PHE A 103 -2.38 -0.93 -23.87
N PHE A 104 -3.26 -1.91 -23.67
CA PHE A 104 -4.00 -2.06 -22.41
C PHE A 104 -3.08 -2.28 -21.21
N TRP A 105 -1.96 -3.00 -21.40
CA TRP A 105 -0.96 -3.19 -20.35
C TRP A 105 -0.27 -1.87 -19.97
N ILE A 106 0.16 -1.07 -20.93
CA ILE A 106 0.79 0.23 -20.67
C ILE A 106 -0.20 1.18 -19.98
N LEU A 107 -1.47 1.17 -20.39
CA LEU A 107 -2.51 1.98 -19.77
C LEU A 107 -2.77 1.54 -18.32
N PHE A 108 -2.92 0.23 -18.08
CA PHE A 108 -3.04 -0.34 -16.74
C PHE A 108 -1.82 0.00 -15.88
N ARG A 109 -0.60 -0.10 -16.44
CA ARG A 109 0.65 0.20 -15.74
C ARG A 109 0.72 1.68 -15.35
N SER A 110 0.34 2.56 -16.26
CA SER A 110 0.29 4.01 -16.03
C SER A 110 -0.69 4.34 -14.91
N TYR A 111 -1.91 3.78 -14.97
CA TYR A 111 -2.92 3.97 -13.94
C TYR A 111 -2.49 3.41 -12.58
N SER A 112 -1.90 2.21 -12.55
CA SER A 112 -1.42 1.59 -11.31
C SER A 112 -0.32 2.42 -10.65
N HIS A 113 0.63 2.93 -11.42
CA HIS A 113 1.67 3.81 -10.91
C HIS A 113 1.13 5.15 -10.44
N TRP A 114 0.18 5.73 -11.17
CA TRP A 114 -0.49 6.95 -10.75
C TRP A 114 -1.23 6.74 -9.42
N ARG A 115 -2.00 5.66 -9.30
CA ARG A 115 -2.74 5.35 -8.07
C ARG A 115 -1.80 5.11 -6.88
N ALA A 116 -0.72 4.35 -7.08
CA ALA A 116 0.29 4.11 -6.05
C ALA A 116 1.06 5.39 -5.66
N LEU A 117 1.33 6.28 -6.61
CA LEU A 117 1.93 7.59 -6.34
C LEU A 117 1.05 8.40 -5.38
N GLN A 118 -0.24 8.50 -5.69
CA GLN A 118 -1.19 9.24 -4.85
C GLN A 118 -1.29 8.68 -3.43
N GLY A 119 -1.29 7.36 -3.27
CA GLY A 119 -1.28 6.72 -1.95
C GLY A 119 0.03 6.95 -1.20
N SER A 120 1.17 6.95 -1.89
CA SER A 120 2.48 7.24 -1.26
C SER A 120 2.64 8.69 -0.82
N GLU A 121 2.10 9.64 -1.57
CA GLU A 121 2.08 11.06 -1.18
C GLU A 121 1.20 11.27 0.05
N LYS A 122 0.03 10.64 0.08
CA LYS A 122 -0.89 10.67 1.22
C LYS A 122 -0.30 10.03 2.45
N LEU A 123 0.32 8.85 2.32
CA LEU A 123 1.05 8.21 3.40
C LEU A 123 2.19 9.09 3.91
N PHE A 124 2.92 9.77 3.01
CA PHE A 124 3.98 10.68 3.40
C PHE A 124 3.46 11.90 4.17
N GLN A 125 2.31 12.46 3.76
CA GLN A 125 1.62 13.53 4.49
C GLN A 125 1.22 13.07 5.89
N LEU A 126 0.47 11.97 6.02
CA LEU A 126 0.02 11.43 7.31
C LEU A 126 1.20 11.14 8.27
N VAL A 127 2.28 10.54 7.77
CA VAL A 127 3.46 10.24 8.57
C VAL A 127 4.25 11.51 8.95
N SER A 128 4.10 12.61 8.21
CA SER A 128 4.72 13.90 8.50
C SER A 128 3.86 14.76 9.43
N ASP A 129 2.54 14.74 9.27
CA ASP A 129 1.61 15.53 10.08
C ASP A 129 1.48 14.94 11.49
N GLY A 130 1.58 13.61 11.63
CA GLY A 130 1.72 12.95 12.93
C GLY A 130 2.97 13.32 13.75
N SER A 131 3.88 14.19 13.27
CA SER A 131 4.87 14.84 14.17
C SER A 131 4.32 16.03 14.91
N GLN A 132 3.36 16.74 14.33
CA GLN A 132 2.91 18.03 14.86
C GLN A 132 1.93 17.83 16.01
N SER A 133 0.99 16.87 15.91
CA SER A 133 0.03 16.63 17.01
C SER A 133 0.69 16.05 18.27
N SER A 134 1.76 15.26 18.12
CA SER A 134 2.49 14.69 19.27
C SER A 134 3.30 15.70 20.08
N ASN A 135 3.51 16.93 19.59
CA ASN A 135 4.25 17.97 20.31
C ASN A 135 3.34 18.98 21.05
N THR A 136 2.02 18.93 20.86
CA THR A 136 1.09 19.89 21.49
C THR A 136 0.48 19.38 22.80
N TYR A 137 0.62 18.09 23.14
CA TYR A 137 0.06 17.48 24.35
C TYR A 137 1.08 17.27 25.50
N SER A 138 2.09 18.12 25.61
CA SER A 138 2.97 18.15 26.80
C SER A 138 3.36 19.59 27.13
N GLY A 139 2.37 20.40 27.53
CA GLY A 139 2.64 21.78 27.94
C GLY A 139 1.41 22.64 28.16
N LYS A 140 0.45 22.23 28.99
CA LYS A 140 -0.50 23.16 29.62
C LYS A 140 -0.25 23.18 31.12
N LYS A 141 0.60 24.12 31.55
CA LYS A 141 0.49 24.72 32.88
C LYS A 141 -0.63 25.76 32.81
N GLU A 142 -1.39 25.78 33.90
CA GLU A 142 -2.53 26.64 34.20
C GLU A 142 -2.24 28.13 33.98
N THR A 143 -3.17 28.82 33.32
CA THR A 143 -3.61 30.17 33.71
C THR A 143 -4.96 30.48 33.07
N GLU A 144 -5.87 30.99 33.90
CA GLU A 144 -7.23 31.43 33.60
C GLU A 144 -7.25 32.75 32.81
N HIS A 145 -8.11 32.89 31.79
CA HIS A 145 -9.20 33.90 31.69
C HIS A 145 -9.80 33.98 30.27
N GLU A 146 -11.14 33.91 30.26
CA GLU A 146 -12.18 34.56 29.45
C GLU A 146 -12.17 34.64 27.90
N ASP A 147 -13.29 34.11 27.37
CA ASP A 147 -14.12 34.56 26.25
C ASP A 147 -13.50 34.83 24.88
N SER A 148 -13.74 33.88 23.96
CA SER A 148 -14.35 34.20 22.66
C SER A 148 -14.88 32.92 22.00
N GLU A 149 -16.18 32.90 21.75
CA GLU A 149 -16.85 31.94 20.86
C GLU A 149 -16.20 31.99 19.48
N ASN A 150 -15.66 30.87 19.03
CA ASN A 150 -15.44 30.62 17.60
C ASN A 150 -15.78 29.15 17.36
N GLU A 151 -16.93 28.93 16.74
CA GLU A 151 -17.33 27.67 16.09
C GLU A 151 -16.22 27.25 15.11
N SER A 152 -15.31 26.38 15.55
CA SER A 152 -14.46 25.65 14.62
C SER A 152 -15.21 24.40 14.18
N LEU A 153 -15.74 24.46 12.97
CA LEU A 153 -16.16 23.30 12.20
C LEU A 153 -15.04 22.25 12.26
N GLY A 154 -15.32 21.14 12.95
CA GLY A 154 -14.42 20.01 13.08
C GLY A 154 -14.09 19.43 11.71
N LEU A 155 -12.97 19.85 11.15
CA LEU A 155 -12.35 19.16 10.03
C LEU A 155 -11.60 17.97 10.63
N ASP A 156 -12.18 16.78 10.40
CA ASP A 156 -11.60 15.46 10.64
C ASP A 156 -10.06 15.49 10.64
N GLU A 157 -9.49 15.51 11.86
CA GLU A 157 -8.06 15.59 12.05
C GLU A 157 -7.43 14.28 11.56
N PRO A 158 -6.35 14.33 10.75
CA PRO A 158 -5.75 13.13 10.22
C PRO A 158 -5.18 12.26 11.36
N HIS A 159 -5.91 11.22 11.72
CA HIS A 159 -5.64 10.41 12.90
C HIS A 159 -4.59 9.33 12.58
N TRP A 160 -3.33 9.63 12.86
CA TRP A 160 -2.23 8.67 12.78
C TRP A 160 -2.03 7.96 14.13
N VAL A 161 -2.28 6.65 14.20
CA VAL A 161 -2.17 5.88 15.46
C VAL A 161 -1.08 4.82 15.35
N LEU A 162 -0.15 4.85 16.30
CA LEU A 162 0.85 3.80 16.48
C LEU A 162 0.38 2.92 17.65
N THR A 163 -0.09 1.71 17.35
CA THR A 163 -0.62 0.78 18.35
C THR A 163 0.42 -0.32 18.64
N PRO A 164 1.08 -0.31 19.80
CA PRO A 164 1.93 -1.43 20.21
C PRO A 164 1.05 -2.65 20.53
N SER A 165 1.35 -3.80 19.93
CA SER A 165 0.64 -5.05 20.16
C SER A 165 1.52 -6.06 20.91
N LYS A 166 1.03 -6.49 22.08
CA LYS A 166 1.63 -7.59 22.86
C LYS A 166 1.32 -8.96 22.26
N GLU A 167 0.17 -9.09 21.60
CA GLU A 167 -0.24 -10.31 20.90
C GLU A 167 0.72 -10.63 19.76
N LEU A 168 1.02 -9.63 18.93
CA LEU A 168 2.00 -9.74 17.85
C LEU A 168 3.40 -10.06 18.38
N GLU A 169 3.78 -9.47 19.52
CA GLU A 169 5.08 -9.75 20.15
C GLU A 169 5.18 -11.20 20.64
N ASN A 170 4.13 -11.77 21.22
CA ASN A 170 4.14 -13.16 21.68
C ASN A 170 4.33 -14.14 20.51
N ILE A 171 3.61 -13.90 19.41
CA ILE A 171 3.70 -14.71 18.18
C ILE A 171 5.12 -14.64 17.59
N VAL A 172 5.71 -13.44 17.54
CA VAL A 172 7.07 -13.24 17.02
C VAL A 172 8.15 -13.87 17.93
N ARG A 173 8.00 -13.78 19.25
CA ARG A 173 8.96 -14.35 20.22
C ARG A 173 8.93 -15.87 20.29
N GLN A 174 7.82 -16.51 19.92
CA GLN A 174 7.69 -17.97 19.95
C GLN A 174 8.54 -18.66 18.87
N GLU A 175 9.13 -17.90 17.95
CA GLU A 175 9.79 -18.38 16.74
C GLU A 175 11.33 -18.18 16.74
N ASP A 176 11.95 -18.32 17.90
CA ASP A 176 13.32 -17.88 18.21
C ASP A 176 14.46 -18.75 17.58
N GLY A 177 14.26 -19.32 16.39
CA GLY A 177 15.17 -20.31 15.78
C GLY A 177 15.72 -20.01 14.38
N ASN A 178 15.16 -19.08 13.61
CA ASN A 178 15.58 -18.82 12.22
C ASN A 178 15.69 -17.32 11.91
N ASP A 179 16.51 -16.97 10.91
CA ASP A 179 16.78 -15.61 10.38
C ASP A 179 15.53 -14.84 9.86
N GLY A 180 14.32 -15.34 10.10
CA GLY A 180 13.05 -14.77 9.66
C GLY A 180 11.85 -15.53 10.24
N LEU A 181 10.65 -14.94 10.07
CA LEU A 181 9.40 -15.58 10.49
C LEU A 181 9.10 -16.79 9.60
N SER A 182 8.67 -17.91 10.17
CA SER A 182 8.24 -19.05 9.35
C SER A 182 6.92 -18.74 8.68
N ARG A 183 6.68 -19.42 7.56
CA ARG A 183 5.44 -19.29 6.81
C ARG A 183 4.19 -19.59 7.64
N GLY A 184 4.27 -20.51 8.61
CA GLY A 184 3.15 -20.86 9.49
C GLY A 184 2.75 -19.69 10.39
N THR A 185 3.75 -19.02 10.97
CA THR A 185 3.56 -17.84 11.82
C THR A 185 3.05 -16.64 11.02
N ILE A 186 3.55 -16.44 9.80
CA ILE A 186 3.01 -15.43 8.88
C ILE A 186 1.53 -15.69 8.58
N GLU A 187 1.14 -16.95 8.36
CA GLU A 187 -0.25 -17.35 8.12
C GLU A 187 -1.15 -17.08 9.35
N GLU A 188 -0.64 -17.30 10.57
CA GLU A 188 -1.34 -16.97 11.81
C GLU A 188 -1.55 -15.46 11.98
N ILE A 189 -0.51 -14.65 11.79
CA ILE A 189 -0.59 -13.19 11.81
C ILE A 189 -1.59 -12.69 10.76
N CYS A 190 -1.57 -13.27 9.55
CA CYS A 190 -2.49 -12.89 8.49
C CYS A 190 -3.95 -13.18 8.86
N LYS A 191 -4.23 -14.26 9.61
CA LYS A 191 -5.60 -14.56 10.07
C LYS A 191 -6.06 -13.58 11.15
N ILE A 192 -5.18 -13.19 12.06
CA ILE A 192 -5.51 -12.26 13.16
C ILE A 192 -5.84 -10.87 12.61
N TYR A 193 -5.06 -10.40 11.64
CA TYR A 193 -5.18 -9.04 11.09
C TYR A 193 -5.91 -8.97 9.73
N ASP A 194 -6.57 -10.05 9.30
CA ASP A 194 -7.28 -10.16 8.02
C ASP A 194 -6.43 -9.69 6.81
N LEU A 195 -5.18 -10.18 6.74
CA LEU A 195 -4.22 -9.82 5.70
C LEU A 195 -4.13 -10.91 4.63
N ASN A 196 -3.85 -10.50 3.39
CA ASN A 196 -3.57 -11.44 2.31
C ASN A 196 -2.18 -12.08 2.47
N THR A 197 -2.14 -13.36 2.83
CA THR A 197 -0.91 -14.14 3.02
C THR A 197 0.02 -14.10 1.81
N GLN A 198 -0.52 -14.13 0.58
CA GLN A 198 0.30 -14.14 -0.63
C GLN A 198 1.09 -12.83 -0.79
N ASP A 199 0.46 -11.70 -0.45
CA ASP A 199 1.09 -10.39 -0.54
C ASP A 199 2.16 -10.22 0.56
N VAL A 200 1.91 -10.73 1.76
CA VAL A 200 2.86 -10.67 2.89
C VAL A 200 4.10 -11.51 2.63
N VAL A 201 3.95 -12.76 2.17
CA VAL A 201 5.08 -13.64 1.79
C VAL A 201 5.88 -13.03 0.63
N LYS A 202 5.20 -12.37 -0.31
CA LYS A 202 5.87 -11.66 -1.41
C LYS A 202 6.66 -10.45 -0.90
N TYR A 203 6.14 -9.76 0.12
CA TYR A 203 6.80 -8.64 0.77
C TYR A 203 8.09 -9.06 1.47
N GLU A 204 8.02 -10.12 2.28
CA GLU A 204 9.14 -10.73 2.97
C GLU A 204 10.31 -10.97 2.00
N LYS A 205 10.05 -11.69 0.90
CA LYS A 205 11.03 -11.99 -0.17
C LYS A 205 11.54 -10.78 -0.95
N SER A 206 10.88 -9.63 -0.85
CA SER A 206 11.29 -8.40 -1.56
C SER A 206 12.17 -7.48 -0.72
N THR A 207 12.19 -7.69 0.60
CA THR A 207 12.95 -6.91 1.56
C THR A 207 14.31 -7.51 1.92
N PHE A 208 14.55 -8.77 1.55
CA PHE A 208 15.81 -9.48 1.69
C PHE A 208 16.40 -9.82 0.32
#